data_AF-A0A357N1J7-F1
#
_entry.id   AF-A0A357N1J7-F1
#
_cell.length_a   1.000
_cell.length_b   1.000
_cell.length_c   1.000
_cell.angle_alpha   90.00
_cell.angle_beta   90.00
_cell.angle_gamma   90.00
#
_symmetry.space_group_name_H-M   'P 1'
#
loop_
_entity.id
_entity.type
_entity.pdbx_description
1 polymer ?
#
loop_
_entity_poly.entity_id
_entity_poly.type
_entity_poly.pdbx_seq_one_letter_code
_entity_poly.pdbx_strand_id
1 'polypeptide(L)'
;MSLAVRGRSARGWGLAAMVLLAVAACRQSGSDPAKPAAEPVAAVQAMAQRLVEDDLVGYARLSVPPGQYQRLQQAWTDGHSQWPLGELPLGDQMLPMLAALREP
;
A
#
# COMPACT_ATOMS: atom_id res chain seq x y z
N MET A 1 -50.99 -6.22 9.87
CA MET A 1 -50.17 -6.16 8.63
C MET A 1 -48.89 -5.34 8.87
N SER A 2 -48.01 -5.70 9.84
CA SER A 2 -46.88 -4.79 10.20
C SER A 2 -45.58 -5.46 10.66
N LEU A 3 -45.52 -6.79 10.77
CA LEU A 3 -44.31 -7.47 11.26
C LEU A 3 -43.28 -7.75 10.16
N ALA A 4 -43.69 -7.79 8.89
CA ALA A 4 -42.79 -8.10 7.76
C ALA A 4 -41.88 -6.94 7.33
N VAL A 5 -42.19 -5.69 7.69
CA VAL A 5 -41.38 -4.50 7.36
C VAL A 5 -40.20 -4.33 8.34
N ARG A 6 -40.40 -4.66 9.62
CA ARG A 6 -39.37 -4.55 10.67
C ARG A 6 -38.17 -5.48 10.42
N GLY A 7 -38.43 -6.68 9.88
CA GLY A 7 -37.39 -7.69 9.58
C GLY A 7 -36.51 -7.36 8.37
N ARG A 8 -37.03 -6.62 7.37
CA ARG A 8 -36.23 -6.16 6.22
C ARG A 8 -35.33 -4.98 6.58
N SER A 9 -35.82 -4.07 7.41
CA SER A 9 -35.04 -2.92 7.91
C SER A 9 -33.91 -3.37 8.83
N ALA A 10 -34.17 -4.29 9.77
CA ALA A 10 -33.13 -4.82 10.66
C ALA A 10 -32.04 -5.62 9.92
N ARG A 11 -32.41 -6.37 8.87
CA ARG A 11 -31.45 -7.10 8.02
C ARG A 11 -30.60 -6.16 7.14
N GLY A 12 -31.21 -5.11 6.59
CA GLY A 12 -30.47 -4.09 5.83
C GLY A 12 -29.46 -3.33 6.69
N TRP A 13 -29.83 -3.03 7.94
CA TRP A 13 -28.93 -2.38 8.89
C TRP A 13 -27.81 -3.32 9.37
N GLY A 14 -28.12 -4.60 9.60
CA GLY A 14 -27.10 -5.61 9.92
C GLY A 14 -26.07 -5.79 8.81
N LEU A 15 -26.52 -5.86 7.55
CA LEU A 15 -25.62 -5.92 6.38
C LEU A 15 -24.78 -4.65 6.22
N ALA A 16 -25.39 -3.47 6.37
CA ALA A 16 -24.65 -2.21 6.29
C ALA A 16 -23.60 -2.09 7.41
N ALA A 17 -23.94 -2.48 8.65
CA ALA A 17 -23.00 -2.50 9.76
C ALA A 17 -21.84 -3.49 9.52
N MET A 18 -22.13 -4.67 8.99
CA MET A 18 -21.11 -5.68 8.66
C MET A 18 -20.17 -5.22 7.53
N VAL A 19 -20.70 -4.54 6.50
CA VAL A 19 -19.89 -3.93 5.44
C VAL A 19 -19.02 -2.80 5.99
N LEU A 20 -19.56 -1.94 6.84
CA LEU A 20 -18.80 -0.85 7.48
C LEU A 20 -17.69 -1.40 8.40
N LEU A 21 -17.96 -2.48 9.15
CA LEU A 21 -16.97 -3.16 9.98
C LEU A 21 -15.88 -3.83 9.12
N ALA A 22 -16.23 -4.46 8.01
CA ALA A 22 -15.26 -5.04 7.07
C ALA A 22 -14.35 -3.96 6.46
N VAL A 23 -14.94 -2.83 6.05
CA VAL A 23 -14.18 -1.68 5.52
C VAL A 23 -13.29 -1.05 6.59
N ALA A 24 -13.75 -0.95 7.83
CA ALA A 24 -12.93 -0.44 8.94
C ALA A 24 -11.79 -1.40 9.32
N ALA A 25 -12.01 -2.71 9.28
CA ALA A 25 -10.98 -3.71 9.51
C ALA A 25 -9.90 -3.70 8.41
N CYS A 26 -10.27 -3.47 7.16
CA CYS A 26 -9.29 -3.23 6.08
C CYS A 26 -8.45 -1.95 6.27
N ARG A 27 -8.84 -1.05 7.17
CA ARG A 27 -8.21 0.27 7.33
C ARG A 27 -7.30 0.39 8.56
N GLN A 28 -7.33 -0.56 9.50
CA GLN A 28 -6.74 -0.37 10.82
C GLN A 28 -5.77 -1.47 11.24
N SER A 29 -4.67 -1.61 10.50
CA SER A 29 -3.45 -2.31 10.96
C SER A 29 -2.25 -1.36 10.98
N GLY A 30 -2.43 -0.13 11.49
CA GLY A 30 -1.34 0.83 11.59
C GLY A 30 -0.47 0.60 12.83
N SER A 31 0.63 -0.13 12.70
CA SER A 31 1.76 0.01 13.63
C SER A 31 2.32 1.43 13.54
N ASP A 32 2.70 2.01 14.68
CA ASP A 32 3.32 3.35 14.75
C ASP A 32 4.56 3.43 13.84
N PRO A 33 4.49 4.15 12.70
CA PRO A 33 5.62 4.26 11.79
C PRO A 33 6.74 5.14 12.35
N ALA A 34 6.51 5.85 13.46
CA ALA A 34 7.48 6.78 14.03
C ALA A 34 8.52 6.10 14.93
N LYS A 35 8.34 4.83 15.32
CA LYS A 35 9.34 4.12 16.12
C LYS A 35 10.41 3.51 15.20
N PRO A 36 11.67 3.98 15.25
CA PRO A 36 12.74 3.38 14.47
C PRO A 36 12.99 1.95 14.93
N ALA A 37 13.21 1.04 13.98
CA ALA A 37 13.74 -0.27 14.32
C ALA A 37 15.13 -0.10 14.96
N ALA A 38 15.41 -0.86 16.00
CA ALA A 38 16.65 -0.71 16.78
C ALA A 38 17.91 -1.04 15.98
N GLU A 39 17.79 -1.84 14.92
CA GLU A 39 18.90 -2.35 14.11
C GLU A 39 18.54 -2.36 12.61
N PRO A 40 19.50 -2.15 11.69
CA PRO A 40 19.23 -2.11 10.25
C PRO A 40 18.55 -3.37 9.70
N VAL A 41 18.96 -4.54 10.19
CA VAL A 41 18.34 -5.83 9.80
C VAL A 41 16.88 -5.88 10.23
N ALA A 42 16.58 -5.39 11.44
CA ALA A 42 15.21 -5.34 11.94
C ALA A 42 14.33 -4.38 11.13
N ALA A 43 14.90 -3.28 10.61
CA ALA A 43 14.18 -2.36 9.72
C ALA A 43 13.75 -3.05 8.41
N VAL A 44 14.67 -3.78 7.76
CA VAL A 44 14.38 -4.50 6.51
C VAL A 44 13.39 -5.63 6.76
N GLN A 45 13.52 -6.37 7.87
CA GLN A 45 12.55 -7.40 8.25
C GLN A 45 11.16 -6.82 8.49
N ALA A 46 11.06 -5.66 9.14
CA ALA A 46 9.78 -4.98 9.34
C ALA A 46 9.15 -4.55 8.01
N MET A 47 9.94 -4.10 7.03
CA MET A 47 9.45 -3.82 5.67
C MET A 47 8.95 -5.09 4.98
N ALA A 48 9.71 -6.19 5.05
CA ALA A 48 9.33 -7.47 4.45
C ALA A 48 8.02 -8.03 5.03
N GLN A 49 7.82 -7.91 6.35
CA GLN A 49 6.57 -8.31 7.00
C GLN A 49 5.36 -7.58 6.43
N ARG A 50 5.46 -6.27 6.16
CA ARG A 50 4.35 -5.50 5.56
C ARG A 50 3.98 -5.98 4.16
N LEU A 51 4.96 -6.48 3.39
CA LEU A 51 4.67 -7.10 2.09
C LEU A 51 3.93 -8.43 2.25
N VAL A 52 4.33 -9.26 3.22
CA VAL A 52 3.64 -10.54 3.52
C VAL A 52 2.20 -10.30 3.98
N GLU A 53 1.97 -9.19 4.68
CA GLU A 53 0.65 -8.77 5.18
C GLU A 53 -0.21 -8.04 4.12
N ASP A 54 0.30 -7.86 2.89
CA ASP A 54 -0.33 -7.04 1.83
C ASP A 54 -0.56 -5.56 2.24
N ASP A 55 0.21 -5.06 3.21
CA ASP A 55 0.16 -3.68 3.70
C ASP A 55 1.19 -2.80 2.96
N LEU A 56 0.85 -2.44 1.71
CA LEU A 56 1.71 -1.57 0.89
C LEU A 56 1.83 -0.14 1.46
N VAL A 57 0.82 0.32 2.21
CA VAL A 57 0.84 1.65 2.84
C VAL A 57 1.82 1.66 4.03
N GLY A 58 1.79 0.63 4.86
CA GLY A 58 2.74 0.44 5.95
C GLY A 58 4.15 0.23 5.44
N TYR A 59 4.34 -0.53 4.35
CA TYR A 59 5.62 -0.66 3.68
C TYR A 59 6.18 0.73 3.29
N ALA A 60 5.40 1.53 2.55
CA ALA A 60 5.82 2.85 2.10
C ALA A 60 6.18 3.79 3.26
N ARG A 61 5.43 3.72 4.38
CA ARG A 61 5.71 4.52 5.58
C ARG A 61 7.01 4.11 6.28
N LEU A 62 7.35 2.82 6.29
CA LEU A 62 8.61 2.34 6.83
C LEU A 62 9.81 2.71 5.93
N SER A 63 9.60 2.79 4.61
CA SER A 63 10.68 3.11 3.66
C SER A 63 11.17 4.56 3.72
N VAL A 64 10.38 5.49 4.27
CA VAL A 64 10.68 6.92 4.22
C VAL A 64 10.63 7.51 5.63
N PRO A 65 11.65 8.26 6.07
CA PRO A 65 11.59 8.95 7.35
C PRO A 65 10.41 9.93 7.44
N PRO A 66 9.67 10.01 8.56
CA PRO A 66 8.43 10.79 8.64
C PRO A 66 8.58 12.27 8.27
N GLY A 67 9.72 12.88 8.63
CA GLY A 67 10.03 14.28 8.28
C GLY A 67 10.23 14.52 6.77
N GLN A 68 10.19 13.48 5.93
CA GLN A 68 10.38 13.57 4.49
C GLN A 68 9.10 13.31 3.69
N TYR A 69 8.00 12.89 4.33
CA TYR A 69 6.76 12.52 3.62
C TYR A 69 6.24 13.62 2.70
N GLN A 70 6.12 14.86 3.19
CA GLN A 70 5.62 15.98 2.39
C GLN A 70 6.53 16.31 1.21
N ARG A 71 7.84 16.33 1.43
CA ARG A 71 8.83 16.60 0.37
C ARG A 71 8.78 15.52 -0.72
N LEU A 72 8.68 14.26 -0.31
CA LEU A 72 8.58 13.15 -1.26
C LEU A 72 7.26 13.20 -2.05
N GLN A 73 6.14 13.48 -1.38
CA GLN A 73 4.85 13.64 -2.04
C GLN A 73 4.89 14.77 -3.08
N GLN A 74 5.46 15.92 -2.71
CA GLN A 74 5.61 17.04 -3.62
C GLN A 74 6.48 16.67 -4.82
N ALA A 75 7.67 16.09 -4.58
CA ALA A 75 8.56 15.62 -5.63
C ALA A 75 7.89 14.58 -6.56
N TRP A 76 7.03 13.73 -6.02
CA TRP A 76 6.26 12.77 -6.81
C TRP A 76 5.24 13.46 -7.72
N THR A 77 4.45 14.39 -7.17
CA THR A 77 3.46 15.17 -7.92
C THR A 77 4.12 16.01 -9.01
N ASP A 78 5.30 16.55 -8.73
CA ASP A 78 6.09 17.36 -9.67
C ASP A 78 6.83 16.48 -10.72
N GLY A 79 6.67 15.15 -10.66
CA GLY A 79 7.30 14.21 -11.59
C GLY A 79 8.79 13.96 -11.34
N HIS A 80 9.38 14.50 -10.28
CA HIS A 80 10.79 14.27 -9.92
C HIS A 80 11.09 12.83 -9.46
N SER A 81 10.06 12.06 -9.10
CA SER A 81 10.19 10.62 -8.84
C SER A 81 10.08 9.77 -10.10
N GLN A 82 9.73 10.36 -11.24
CA GLN A 82 9.88 9.73 -12.54
C GLN A 82 11.38 9.78 -12.85
N TRP A 83 12.13 8.81 -12.29
CA TRP A 83 13.36 8.33 -12.91
C TRP A 83 13.11 8.27 -14.43
N PRO A 84 14.07 8.59 -15.31
CA PRO A 84 13.79 8.93 -16.71
C PRO A 84 13.41 7.70 -17.54
N LEU A 85 12.33 7.01 -17.18
CA LEU A 85 11.72 5.92 -17.94
C LEU A 85 11.17 6.46 -19.27
N GLY A 86 10.88 7.77 -19.34
CA GLY A 86 10.54 8.45 -20.58
C GLY A 86 11.75 8.78 -21.47
N GLU A 87 12.96 8.93 -20.91
CA GLU A 87 14.16 9.24 -21.72
C GLU A 87 15.04 8.01 -21.97
N LEU A 88 14.94 6.99 -21.12
CA LEU A 88 15.58 5.71 -21.36
C LEU A 88 14.77 4.98 -22.45
N PRO A 89 15.40 4.39 -23.47
CA PRO A 89 14.72 3.63 -24.52
C PRO A 89 14.22 2.27 -24.00
N LEU A 90 13.67 2.21 -22.80
CA LEU A 90 13.23 0.98 -22.16
C LEU A 90 12.07 0.35 -22.91
N GLY A 91 11.18 1.14 -23.52
CA GLY A 91 10.08 0.59 -24.33
C GLY A 91 10.60 -0.31 -25.46
N ASP A 92 11.52 0.21 -26.27
CA ASP A 92 12.08 -0.50 -27.41
C ASP A 92 13.08 -1.59 -26.98
N GLN A 93 13.82 -1.35 -25.89
CA GLN A 93 14.90 -2.23 -25.44
C GLN A 93 14.48 -3.26 -24.39
N MET A 94 13.26 -3.19 -23.83
CA MET A 94 12.80 -4.10 -22.77
C MET A 94 12.75 -5.55 -23.24
N LEU A 95 12.12 -5.82 -24.39
CA LEU A 95 12.01 -7.19 -24.89
C LEU A 95 13.38 -7.78 -25.28
N PRO A 96 14.28 -7.05 -25.97
CA PRO A 96 15.66 -7.50 -26.19
C PRO A 96 16.45 -7.74 -24.90
N MET A 97 16.37 -6.84 -23.93
CA MET A 97 17.09 -6.96 -22.65
C MET A 97 16.61 -8.17 -21.84
N LEU A 98 15.29 -8.36 -21.72
CA LEU A 98 14.71 -9.54 -21.09
C LEU A 98 15.12 -10.82 -21.82
N ALA A 99 15.31 -10.76 -23.15
CA ALA A 99 15.78 -11.88 -23.94
C ALA A 99 17.24 -12.25 -23.67
N ALA A 100 18.12 -11.27 -23.42
CA ALA A 100 19.51 -11.52 -23.02
C ALA A 100 19.62 -12.06 -21.59
N LEU A 101 18.83 -11.55 -20.65
CA LEU A 101 18.85 -11.99 -19.24
C LEU A 101 18.37 -13.44 -19.00
N ARG A 102 17.71 -14.03 -20.01
CA ARG A 102 17.21 -15.42 -19.98
C ARG A 102 18.07 -16.36 -20.82
N GLU A 103 19.16 -15.88 -21.42
CA GLU A 103 20.20 -16.76 -21.93
C GLU A 103 20.90 -17.45 -20.75
N PRO A 104 21.25 -18.75 -20.89
CA PRO A 104 21.76 -19.58 -19.79
C PRO A 104 23.16 -19.21 -19.32
#